data_AF-A0A1H7KDC3-F1
#
_entry.id   AF-A0A1H7KDC3-F1
#
_cell.length_a   1.000
_cell.length_b   1.000
_cell.length_c   1.000
_cell.angle_alpha   90.00
_cell.angle_beta   90.00
_cell.angle_gamma   90.00
#
_symmetry.space_group_name_H-M   'P 1'
#
loop_
_entity.id
_entity.type
_entity.pdbx_description
1 polymer ?
#
loop_
_entity_poly.entity_id
_entity_poly.type
_entity_poly.pdbx_seq_one_letter_code
_entity_poly.pdbx_strand_id
1 'polypeptide(L)'
;MNRHLTLAAAAAALLLSACGSSNEPAKPTVKVSDLAAGMYAVSAGDSANPTAGRYYSAADGSRLLVLNNSAQQATALYRRDAGGSWQMTPAATQDTSLELLNSSSLQSATLNFTAVARSYTVRLSSGAAAAFSVNANGEIVAGSTSCKLSGKLAASSLPNTLKATLSASSCGDLPAQSDGYLVVDSDYAPAAFRLLTYSGSTPLDLWAYAE
;
A
#
# COMPACT_ATOMS: atom_id res chain seq x y z
N MET A 1 72.81 -30.46 -32.42
CA MET A 1 73.16 -29.90 -31.10
C MET A 1 72.27 -28.70 -30.82
N ASN A 2 71.48 -28.78 -29.74
CA ASN A 2 70.94 -27.68 -28.89
C ASN A 2 70.05 -26.60 -29.54
N ARG A 3 69.00 -26.06 -28.94
CA ARG A 3 68.22 -26.23 -27.70
C ARG A 3 66.95 -25.36 -27.88
N HIS A 4 65.91 -25.69 -27.12
CA HIS A 4 64.57 -25.10 -27.07
C HIS A 4 64.48 -23.58 -26.73
N LEU A 5 63.34 -22.92 -27.02
CA LEU A 5 62.22 -22.59 -26.08
C LEU A 5 61.47 -21.24 -26.41
N THR A 6 60.13 -21.29 -26.26
CA THR A 6 59.17 -20.25 -25.72
C THR A 6 58.59 -19.05 -26.53
N LEU A 7 57.27 -19.16 -26.79
CA LEU A 7 56.10 -18.29 -26.43
C LEU A 7 56.03 -16.77 -26.73
N ALA A 8 54.88 -16.34 -27.32
CA ALA A 8 53.92 -15.28 -26.87
C ALA A 8 53.17 -14.63 -28.09
N ALA A 9 51.84 -14.74 -28.22
CA ALA A 9 50.78 -13.78 -27.80
C ALA A 9 50.60 -12.59 -28.79
N ALA A 10 49.42 -12.04 -29.13
CA ALA A 10 48.02 -12.24 -28.79
C ALA A 10 47.14 -11.40 -29.77
N ALA A 11 45.84 -11.71 -29.78
CA ALA A 11 44.74 -11.03 -30.47
C ALA A 11 44.49 -9.59 -29.97
N ALA A 12 44.00 -8.71 -30.86
CA ALA A 12 43.21 -7.53 -30.46
C ALA A 12 42.53 -6.90 -31.69
N ALA A 13 41.19 -6.98 -31.76
CA ALA A 13 40.31 -5.90 -32.23
C ALA A 13 38.86 -6.41 -32.36
N LEU A 14 38.17 -6.54 -31.24
CA LEU A 14 36.71 -6.64 -31.23
C LEU A 14 36.17 -5.85 -30.03
N LEU A 15 35.24 -4.94 -30.36
CA LEU A 15 34.15 -4.44 -29.52
C LEU A 15 34.50 -3.38 -28.45
N LEU A 16 34.28 -2.11 -28.80
CA LEU A 16 33.74 -1.13 -27.86
C LEU A 16 32.40 -0.61 -28.37
N SER A 17 31.34 -1.35 -28.07
CA SER A 17 29.99 -0.79 -27.91
C SER A 17 29.66 -0.89 -26.41
N ALA A 18 30.22 0.03 -25.61
CA ALA A 18 29.98 0.09 -24.18
C ALA A 18 28.86 1.09 -23.88
N CYS A 19 27.76 0.51 -23.39
CA CYS A 19 26.69 1.02 -22.52
C CYS A 19 26.64 2.53 -22.24
N GLY A 20 25.52 3.13 -22.65
CA GLY A 20 25.01 4.34 -22.02
C GLY A 20 24.56 4.02 -20.58
N SER A 21 25.34 4.48 -19.59
CA SER A 21 24.91 4.53 -18.20
C SER A 21 23.97 5.72 -18.00
N SER A 22 22.70 5.43 -17.78
CA SER A 22 21.76 6.40 -17.22
C SER A 22 22.14 6.67 -15.75
N ASN A 23 22.66 7.88 -15.50
CA ASN A 23 22.94 8.41 -14.16
C ASN A 23 21.64 8.78 -13.44
N GLU A 24 20.80 7.80 -13.12
CA GLU A 24 19.68 8.06 -12.20
C GLU A 24 20.18 8.01 -10.74
N PRO A 25 19.82 9.00 -9.90
CA PRO A 25 20.13 8.94 -8.48
C PRO A 25 19.47 7.72 -7.84
N ALA A 26 20.19 7.05 -6.93
CA ALA A 26 19.68 5.89 -6.22
C ALA A 26 18.39 6.24 -5.47
N LYS A 27 17.35 5.42 -5.63
CA LYS A 27 16.08 5.62 -4.92
C LYS A 27 16.25 5.26 -3.44
N PRO A 28 15.69 6.05 -2.51
CA PRO A 28 15.69 5.73 -1.09
C PRO A 28 15.15 4.33 -0.80
N THR A 29 15.77 3.64 0.15
CA THR A 29 15.36 2.33 0.62
C THR A 29 14.43 2.46 1.82
N VAL A 30 13.44 1.56 1.90
CA VAL A 30 12.50 1.49 3.03
C VAL A 30 12.62 0.11 3.66
N LYS A 31 12.66 0.06 4.99
CA LYS A 31 12.65 -1.17 5.80
C LYS A 31 11.64 -1.01 6.93
N VAL A 32 10.89 -2.06 7.21
CA VAL A 32 9.96 -2.15 8.33
C VAL A 32 10.14 -3.52 8.98
N SER A 33 10.04 -3.60 10.31
CA SER A 33 10.10 -4.89 11.01
C SER A 33 9.06 -5.86 10.46
N ASP A 34 9.42 -7.13 10.36
CA ASP A 34 8.55 -8.18 9.86
C ASP A 34 7.85 -8.92 11.00
N LEU A 35 6.53 -9.07 10.86
CA LEU A 35 5.70 -9.90 11.73
C LEU A 35 5.28 -11.18 11.00
N ALA A 36 4.95 -12.21 11.77
CA ALA A 36 4.31 -13.43 11.26
C ALA A 36 2.99 -13.09 10.53
N ALA A 37 2.46 -14.04 9.75
CA ALA A 37 1.19 -13.84 9.05
C ALA A 37 0.06 -13.60 10.06
N GLY A 38 -0.76 -12.57 9.82
CA GLY A 38 -1.79 -12.13 10.75
C GLY A 38 -2.10 -10.63 10.65
N MET A 39 -3.01 -10.18 11.49
CA MET A 39 -3.35 -8.77 11.68
C MET A 39 -2.92 -8.34 13.09
N TYR A 40 -2.35 -7.14 13.23
CA TYR A 40 -1.81 -6.66 14.49
C TYR A 40 -2.16 -5.20 14.74
N ALA A 41 -2.43 -4.87 16.00
CA ALA A 41 -2.25 -3.52 16.51
C ALA A 41 -0.75 -3.32 16.78
N VAL A 42 -0.19 -2.20 16.31
CA VAL A 42 1.23 -1.90 16.48
C VAL A 42 1.45 -0.48 16.95
N SER A 43 2.62 -0.24 17.53
CA SER A 43 3.19 1.09 17.68
C SER A 43 4.56 1.14 17.04
N ALA A 44 4.93 2.27 16.46
CA ALA A 44 6.19 2.47 15.76
C ALA A 44 6.71 3.91 15.92
N GLY A 45 7.97 4.12 15.55
CA GLY A 45 8.62 5.44 15.58
C GLY A 45 9.29 5.74 16.92
N ASP A 46 9.14 6.97 17.39
CA ASP A 46 9.75 7.45 18.63
C ASP A 46 9.12 6.78 19.86
N SER A 47 9.93 6.17 20.72
CA SER A 47 9.46 5.56 21.98
C SER A 47 8.83 6.55 22.96
N ALA A 48 9.21 7.83 22.92
CA ALA A 48 8.60 8.87 23.72
C ALA A 48 7.24 9.31 23.18
N ASN A 49 7.06 9.20 21.85
CA ASN A 49 5.84 9.62 21.13
C ASN A 49 5.43 8.55 20.10
N PRO A 50 5.02 7.36 20.57
CA PRO A 50 4.77 6.24 19.67
C PRO A 50 3.59 6.53 18.75
N THR A 51 3.76 6.24 17.46
CA THR A 51 2.67 6.34 16.48
C THR A 51 1.92 5.01 16.40
N ALA A 52 0.62 5.05 16.65
CA ALA A 52 -0.23 3.86 16.59
C ALA A 52 -0.54 3.47 15.13
N GLY A 53 -0.71 2.17 14.89
CA GLY A 53 -1.01 1.67 13.57
C GLY A 53 -1.61 0.27 13.54
N ARG A 54 -1.89 -0.17 12.31
CA ARG A 54 -2.32 -1.53 11.97
C ARG A 54 -1.33 -2.17 11.02
N TYR A 55 -0.96 -3.41 11.31
CA TYR A 55 -0.07 -4.20 10.48
C TYR A 55 -0.81 -5.45 9.99
N TYR A 56 -0.78 -5.66 8.68
CA TYR A 56 -1.38 -6.80 7.99
C TYR A 56 -0.25 -7.56 7.32
N SER A 57 -0.20 -8.86 7.56
CA SER A 57 0.88 -9.74 7.14
C SER A 57 0.30 -11.00 6.51
N ALA A 58 0.75 -11.32 5.29
CA ALA A 58 0.37 -12.53 4.58
C ALA A 58 1.53 -13.54 4.52
N ALA A 59 1.23 -14.83 4.41
CA ALA A 59 2.25 -15.88 4.33
C ALA A 59 3.11 -15.80 3.05
N ASP A 60 2.60 -15.18 1.99
CA ASP A 60 3.30 -14.98 0.71
C ASP A 60 4.37 -13.86 0.75
N GLY A 61 4.53 -13.18 1.89
CA GLY A 61 5.46 -12.06 2.05
C GLY A 61 4.83 -10.68 1.81
N SER A 62 3.57 -10.61 1.39
CA SER A 62 2.84 -9.35 1.25
C SER A 62 2.60 -8.71 2.62
N ARG A 63 2.73 -7.39 2.69
CA ARG A 63 2.58 -6.59 3.92
C ARG A 63 1.86 -5.29 3.66
N LEU A 64 1.09 -4.83 4.65
CA LEU A 64 0.57 -3.48 4.75
C LEU A 64 0.71 -3.00 6.20
N LEU A 65 1.30 -1.84 6.40
CA LEU A 65 1.30 -1.11 7.66
C LEU A 65 0.67 0.26 7.45
N VAL A 66 -0.32 0.57 8.27
CA VAL A 66 -1.05 1.83 8.30
C VAL A 66 -0.69 2.53 9.60
N LEU A 67 -0.01 3.66 9.53
CA LEU A 67 0.21 4.54 10.69
C LEU A 67 -0.86 5.62 10.70
N ASN A 68 -1.44 5.88 11.87
CA ASN A 68 -2.52 6.85 12.03
C ASN A 68 -2.09 8.02 12.92
N ASN A 69 -2.72 9.18 12.71
CA ASN A 69 -2.65 10.29 13.65
C ASN A 69 -3.57 10.06 14.87
N SER A 70 -3.60 11.03 15.79
CA SER A 70 -4.46 11.02 16.97
C SER A 70 -5.97 11.03 16.64
N ALA A 71 -6.35 11.50 15.46
CA ALA A 71 -7.71 11.43 14.92
C ALA A 71 -7.99 10.13 14.15
N GLN A 72 -7.11 9.13 14.27
CA GLN A 72 -7.19 7.82 13.62
C GLN A 72 -7.10 7.81 12.09
N GLN A 73 -6.79 8.95 11.46
CA GLN A 73 -6.63 9.04 10.02
C GLN A 73 -5.25 8.52 9.60
N ALA A 74 -5.19 7.80 8.48
CA ALA A 74 -3.91 7.32 7.95
C ALA A 74 -3.03 8.50 7.53
N THR A 75 -1.80 8.53 8.06
CA THR A 75 -0.79 9.53 7.71
C THR A 75 0.38 8.93 6.94
N ALA A 76 0.64 7.63 7.11
CA ALA A 76 1.60 6.89 6.31
C ALA A 76 1.11 5.47 6.01
N LEU A 77 1.39 5.01 4.80
CA LEU A 77 1.24 3.62 4.39
C LEU A 77 2.61 3.05 4.04
N TYR A 78 2.92 1.88 4.60
CA TYR A 78 4.05 1.07 4.16
C TYR A 78 3.48 -0.20 3.56
N ARG A 79 3.88 -0.57 2.36
CA ARG A 79 3.40 -1.77 1.68
C ARG A 79 4.54 -2.56 1.08
N ARG A 80 4.32 -3.86 0.94
CA ARG A 80 5.21 -4.76 0.23
C ARG A 80 4.35 -5.80 -0.46
N ASP A 81 4.49 -5.97 -1.77
CA ASP A 81 3.92 -7.13 -2.46
C ASP A 81 4.80 -8.37 -2.25
N ALA A 82 4.27 -9.56 -2.49
CA ALA A 82 5.01 -10.83 -2.41
C ALA A 82 6.34 -10.76 -3.18
N GLY A 83 7.45 -11.02 -2.49
CA GLY A 83 8.81 -10.96 -3.06
C GLY A 83 9.31 -9.55 -3.45
N GLY A 84 8.52 -8.50 -3.20
CA GLY A 84 8.87 -7.11 -3.51
C GLY A 84 9.64 -6.42 -2.39
N SER A 85 10.06 -5.18 -2.67
CA SER A 85 10.63 -4.27 -1.67
C SER A 85 9.52 -3.47 -0.96
N TRP A 86 9.81 -2.99 0.24
CA TRP A 86 8.93 -2.04 0.91
C TRP A 86 8.81 -0.74 0.11
N GLN A 87 7.58 -0.22 0.06
CA GLN A 87 7.22 1.07 -0.51
C GLN A 87 6.49 1.88 0.55
N MET A 88 6.68 3.19 0.54
CA MET A 88 6.04 4.12 1.49
C MET A 88 5.21 5.16 0.73
N THR A 89 4.08 5.55 1.31
CA THR A 89 3.30 6.73 0.94
C THR A 89 3.11 7.60 2.19
N PRO A 90 3.57 8.86 2.23
CA PRO A 90 4.33 9.58 1.18
C PRO A 90 5.62 8.88 0.76
N ALA A 91 6.08 9.14 -0.47
CA ALA A 91 7.33 8.56 -0.95
C ALA A 91 8.51 9.00 -0.06
N ALA A 92 9.37 8.05 0.30
CA ALA A 92 10.55 8.32 1.10
C ALA A 92 11.51 9.26 0.35
N THR A 93 12.00 10.29 1.03
CA THR A 93 13.01 11.23 0.51
C THR A 93 14.44 10.86 0.92
N GLN A 94 14.58 9.93 1.86
CA GLN A 94 15.84 9.40 2.38
C GLN A 94 15.62 7.96 2.85
N ASP A 95 16.71 7.20 3.03
CA ASP A 95 16.64 5.86 3.58
C ASP A 95 15.87 5.85 4.91
N THR A 96 14.90 4.96 5.01
CA THR A 96 13.94 4.90 6.11
C THR A 96 13.92 3.49 6.70
N SER A 97 14.16 3.37 8.00
CA SER A 97 13.97 2.14 8.76
C SER A 97 12.94 2.40 9.85
N LEU A 98 11.85 1.65 9.84
CA LEU A 98 10.79 1.75 10.83
C LEU A 98 10.77 0.49 11.69
N GLU A 99 11.22 0.63 12.93
CA GLU A 99 11.11 -0.43 13.92
C GLU A 99 9.76 -0.38 14.63
N LEU A 100 9.15 -1.54 14.81
CA LEU A 100 7.96 -1.70 15.64
C LEU A 100 8.37 -1.74 17.12
N LEU A 101 7.79 -0.86 17.91
CA LEU A 101 8.02 -0.77 19.35
C LEU A 101 7.21 -1.83 20.11
N ASN A 102 5.99 -2.10 19.64
CA ASN A 102 5.12 -3.13 20.19
C ASN A 102 4.23 -3.72 19.10
N SER A 103 3.79 -4.96 19.29
CA SER A 103 2.78 -5.59 18.45
C SER A 103 1.86 -6.47 19.30
N SER A 104 0.57 -6.44 18.98
CA SER A 104 -0.45 -7.30 19.59
C SER A 104 -1.32 -7.90 18.50
N SER A 105 -1.46 -9.22 18.50
CA SER A 105 -2.26 -9.93 17.50
C SER A 105 -3.73 -9.56 17.64
N LEU A 106 -4.39 -9.37 16.50
CA LEU A 106 -5.83 -9.15 16.38
C LEU A 106 -6.46 -10.34 15.67
N GLN A 107 -7.80 -10.43 15.76
CA GLN A 107 -8.54 -11.40 14.98
C GLN A 107 -8.36 -11.07 13.49
N SER A 108 -7.92 -12.07 12.73
CA SER A 108 -7.79 -11.98 11.28
C SER A 108 -8.85 -12.86 10.61
N ALA A 109 -9.30 -12.44 9.44
CA ALA A 109 -10.22 -13.16 8.59
C ALA A 109 -9.89 -12.90 7.12
N THR A 110 -10.13 -13.90 6.26
CA THR A 110 -10.13 -13.67 4.81
C THR A 110 -11.38 -12.89 4.44
N LEU A 111 -11.19 -11.72 3.81
CA LEU A 111 -12.29 -10.90 3.34
C LEU A 111 -12.70 -11.32 1.93
N ASN A 112 -14.00 -11.38 1.67
CA ASN A 112 -14.56 -11.64 0.34
C ASN A 112 -15.53 -10.51 -0.05
N PHE A 113 -15.90 -10.45 -1.33
CA PHE A 113 -16.73 -9.37 -1.86
C PHE A 113 -18.14 -9.37 -1.26
N THR A 114 -18.72 -10.54 -0.99
CA THR A 114 -20.07 -10.66 -0.42
C THR A 114 -20.16 -10.02 0.97
N ALA A 115 -19.09 -10.08 1.77
CA ALA A 115 -19.04 -9.48 3.09
C ALA A 115 -19.19 -7.94 3.07
N VAL A 116 -18.86 -7.30 1.94
CA VAL A 116 -18.94 -5.86 1.75
C VAL A 116 -19.96 -5.46 0.68
N ALA A 117 -20.80 -6.37 0.20
CA ALA A 117 -21.76 -6.07 -0.86
C ALA A 117 -22.98 -5.32 -0.30
N ARG A 118 -23.05 -4.00 -0.53
CA ARG A 118 -24.18 -3.09 -0.20
C ARG A 118 -23.86 -1.65 -0.64
N SER A 119 -24.76 -0.72 -0.32
CA SER A 119 -24.57 0.72 -0.50
C SER A 119 -23.79 1.35 0.66
N TYR A 120 -22.99 2.35 0.33
CA TYR A 120 -22.15 3.10 1.25
C TYR A 120 -22.10 4.56 0.87
N THR A 121 -21.81 5.40 1.86
CA THR A 121 -21.38 6.78 1.66
C THR A 121 -20.03 7.02 2.31
N VAL A 122 -19.15 7.75 1.62
CA VAL A 122 -17.93 8.36 2.20
C VAL A 122 -18.09 9.87 2.26
N ARG A 123 -17.47 10.50 3.26
CA ARG A 123 -17.32 11.97 3.34
C ARG A 123 -15.93 12.38 2.89
N LEU A 124 -15.87 13.39 2.03
CA LEU A 124 -14.61 13.97 1.55
C LEU A 124 -14.14 15.08 2.51
N SER A 125 -12.86 15.43 2.42
CA SER A 125 -12.26 16.55 3.16
C SER A 125 -12.98 17.88 2.89
N SER A 126 -13.53 18.06 1.69
CA SER A 126 -14.33 19.22 1.29
C SER A 126 -15.72 19.27 1.95
N GLY A 127 -16.11 18.24 2.70
CA GLY A 127 -17.45 18.08 3.28
C GLY A 127 -18.48 17.47 2.32
N ALA A 128 -18.14 17.32 1.03
CA ALA A 128 -18.99 16.63 0.06
C ALA A 128 -19.11 15.13 0.38
N ALA A 129 -20.19 14.50 -0.09
CA ALA A 129 -20.43 13.07 0.02
C ALA A 129 -20.23 12.38 -1.33
N ALA A 130 -19.74 11.14 -1.29
CA ALA A 130 -19.76 10.24 -2.43
C ALA A 130 -20.52 8.97 -2.03
N ALA A 131 -21.72 8.80 -2.58
CA ALA A 131 -22.48 7.57 -2.45
C ALA A 131 -22.01 6.58 -3.52
N PHE A 132 -21.95 5.31 -3.18
CA PHE A 132 -21.61 4.21 -4.09
C PHE A 132 -22.17 2.90 -3.56
N SER A 133 -22.13 1.86 -4.39
CA SER A 133 -22.42 0.50 -3.97
C SER A 133 -21.28 -0.43 -4.33
N VAL A 134 -21.09 -1.48 -3.53
CA VAL A 134 -20.22 -2.59 -3.85
C VAL A 134 -21.11 -3.80 -4.16
N ASN A 135 -20.89 -4.46 -5.28
CA ASN A 135 -21.63 -5.68 -5.61
C ASN A 135 -20.85 -6.94 -5.22
N ALA A 136 -21.52 -8.10 -5.33
CA ALA A 136 -20.93 -9.40 -4.96
C ALA A 136 -19.75 -9.84 -5.86
N ASN A 137 -19.51 -9.15 -6.98
CA ASN A 137 -18.36 -9.38 -7.86
C ASN A 137 -17.19 -8.43 -7.57
N GLY A 138 -17.32 -7.57 -6.55
CA GLY A 138 -16.32 -6.59 -6.17
C GLY A 138 -16.33 -5.32 -7.02
N GLU A 139 -17.35 -5.06 -7.83
CA GLU A 139 -17.44 -3.79 -8.55
C GLU A 139 -17.93 -2.69 -7.62
N ILE A 140 -17.28 -1.53 -7.67
CA ILE A 140 -17.69 -0.31 -6.98
C ILE A 140 -18.41 0.57 -8.01
N VAL A 141 -19.72 0.73 -7.83
CA VAL A 141 -20.59 1.47 -8.74
C VAL A 141 -20.95 2.81 -8.12
N ALA A 142 -20.66 3.91 -8.81
CA ALA A 142 -20.96 5.25 -8.34
C ALA A 142 -22.46 5.47 -8.17
N GLY A 143 -22.83 6.11 -7.06
CA GLY A 143 -24.22 6.45 -6.73
C GLY A 143 -24.68 7.78 -7.33
N SER A 144 -25.71 8.36 -6.71
CA SER A 144 -26.41 9.54 -7.21
C SER A 144 -25.73 10.88 -6.86
N THR A 145 -24.76 10.91 -5.94
CA THR A 145 -24.03 12.13 -5.54
C THR A 145 -23.26 12.76 -6.69
N SER A 146 -22.90 14.04 -6.56
CA SER A 146 -22.12 14.77 -7.57
C SER A 146 -20.72 14.22 -7.75
N CYS A 147 -20.03 13.89 -6.65
CA CYS A 147 -18.81 13.11 -6.69
C CYS A 147 -19.15 11.66 -7.08
N LYS A 148 -18.54 11.19 -8.17
CA LYS A 148 -18.64 9.80 -8.63
C LYS A 148 -17.39 9.06 -8.22
N LEU A 149 -17.53 8.19 -7.22
CA LEU A 149 -16.52 7.22 -6.82
C LEU A 149 -16.92 5.85 -7.37
N SER A 150 -16.05 5.26 -8.17
CA SER A 150 -16.23 3.94 -8.79
C SER A 150 -14.93 3.16 -8.75
N GLY A 151 -14.94 1.88 -9.16
CA GLY A 151 -13.75 1.07 -9.13
C GLY A 151 -13.99 -0.43 -9.11
N LYS A 152 -12.95 -1.18 -8.75
CA LYS A 152 -12.97 -2.62 -8.66
C LYS A 152 -12.16 -3.10 -7.47
N LEU A 153 -12.71 -4.08 -6.77
CA LEU A 153 -12.07 -4.84 -5.72
C LEU A 153 -11.51 -6.15 -6.29
N ALA A 154 -10.38 -6.57 -5.77
CA ALA A 154 -9.77 -7.86 -6.06
C ALA A 154 -9.39 -8.55 -4.76
N ALA A 155 -9.27 -9.88 -4.82
CA ALA A 155 -8.80 -10.67 -3.68
C ALA A 155 -7.42 -10.19 -3.23
N SER A 156 -7.21 -10.15 -1.92
CA SER A 156 -5.93 -9.83 -1.28
C SER A 156 -5.48 -11.03 -0.45
N SER A 157 -4.17 -11.29 -0.41
CA SER A 157 -3.59 -12.26 0.51
C SER A 157 -3.48 -11.72 1.94
N LEU A 158 -3.55 -10.40 2.11
CA LEU A 158 -3.53 -9.75 3.41
C LEU A 158 -4.88 -9.95 4.14
N PRO A 159 -4.87 -10.29 5.44
CA PRO A 159 -6.09 -10.48 6.21
C PRO A 159 -6.91 -9.19 6.28
N ASN A 160 -8.23 -9.32 6.36
CA ASN A 160 -9.19 -8.22 6.49
C ASN A 160 -9.13 -7.17 5.37
N THR A 161 -8.52 -7.50 4.23
CA THR A 161 -8.37 -6.55 3.12
C THR A 161 -8.89 -7.10 1.80
N LEU A 162 -9.23 -6.19 0.90
CA LEU A 162 -9.32 -6.42 -0.54
C LEU A 162 -8.40 -5.41 -1.24
N LYS A 163 -7.77 -5.80 -2.34
CA LYS A 163 -7.09 -4.82 -3.21
C LYS A 163 -8.15 -3.97 -3.89
N ALA A 164 -7.88 -2.68 -4.08
CA ALA A 164 -8.82 -1.74 -4.67
C ALA A 164 -8.13 -0.92 -5.76
N THR A 165 -8.79 -0.79 -6.91
CA THR A 165 -8.51 0.23 -7.91
C THR A 165 -9.73 1.14 -7.99
N LEU A 166 -9.52 2.44 -7.82
CA LEU A 166 -10.55 3.46 -7.69
C LEU A 166 -10.44 4.49 -8.81
N SER A 167 -11.59 4.96 -9.26
CA SER A 167 -11.75 6.05 -10.20
C SER A 167 -12.66 7.10 -9.58
N ALA A 168 -12.22 8.36 -9.57
CA ALA A 168 -12.98 9.48 -9.04
C ALA A 168 -13.21 10.52 -10.14
N SER A 169 -14.44 11.02 -10.25
CA SER A 169 -14.77 12.17 -11.09
C SER A 169 -15.66 13.15 -10.36
N SER A 170 -15.38 14.45 -10.50
CA SER A 170 -16.10 15.53 -9.81
C SER A 170 -16.04 15.42 -8.28
N CYS A 171 -14.91 14.96 -7.75
CA CYS A 171 -14.68 14.70 -6.33
C CYS A 171 -13.73 15.68 -5.64
N GLY A 172 -13.47 16.84 -6.26
CA GLY A 172 -12.53 17.83 -5.74
C GLY A 172 -11.11 17.28 -5.71
N ASP A 173 -10.56 17.14 -4.51
CA ASP A 173 -9.14 16.83 -4.27
C ASP A 173 -8.79 15.32 -4.39
N LEU A 174 -9.78 14.47 -4.69
CA LEU A 174 -9.47 13.05 -4.92
C LEU A 174 -8.70 12.87 -6.24
N PRO A 175 -7.63 12.07 -6.26
CA PRO A 175 -6.98 11.71 -7.51
C PRO A 175 -7.96 11.00 -8.46
N ALA A 176 -7.87 11.30 -9.75
CA ALA A 176 -8.77 10.74 -10.75
C ALA A 176 -8.70 9.20 -10.81
N GLN A 177 -7.52 8.63 -10.55
CA GLN A 177 -7.27 7.20 -10.45
C GLN A 177 -6.42 6.91 -9.22
N SER A 178 -6.69 5.81 -8.54
CA SER A 178 -5.90 5.40 -7.38
C SER A 178 -5.90 3.91 -7.15
N ASP A 179 -4.79 3.38 -6.66
CA ASP A 179 -4.67 2.01 -6.19
C ASP A 179 -4.50 1.99 -4.68
N GLY A 180 -5.00 0.91 -4.06
CA GLY A 180 -5.12 0.86 -2.62
C GLY A 180 -5.68 -0.44 -2.08
N TYR A 181 -6.19 -0.35 -0.86
CA TYR A 181 -6.83 -1.43 -0.14
C TYR A 181 -8.17 -0.94 0.41
N LEU A 182 -9.19 -1.80 0.32
CA LEU A 182 -10.31 -1.75 1.24
C LEU A 182 -9.91 -2.53 2.49
N VAL A 183 -10.07 -1.94 3.67
CA VAL A 183 -9.68 -2.54 4.96
C VAL A 183 -10.86 -2.54 5.92
N VAL A 184 -11.21 -3.71 6.46
CA VAL A 184 -12.25 -3.89 7.48
C VAL A 184 -11.60 -4.04 8.85
N ASP A 185 -11.95 -3.15 9.77
CA ASP A 185 -11.46 -3.18 11.16
C ASP A 185 -12.56 -2.65 12.09
N SER A 186 -12.97 -3.47 13.05
CA SER A 186 -14.06 -3.18 13.97
C SER A 186 -13.79 -1.99 14.89
N ASP A 187 -12.53 -1.64 15.10
CA ASP A 187 -12.15 -0.53 15.97
C ASP A 187 -12.49 0.84 15.35
N TYR A 188 -12.82 0.89 14.06
CA TYR A 188 -13.27 2.09 13.35
C TYR A 188 -14.79 2.18 13.18
N ALA A 189 -15.56 1.37 13.91
CA ALA A 189 -17.02 1.52 13.93
C ALA A 189 -17.42 2.98 14.27
N PRO A 190 -18.45 3.55 13.59
CA PRO A 190 -19.42 2.88 12.72
C PRO A 190 -19.01 2.80 11.24
N ALA A 191 -17.77 3.15 10.86
CA ALA A 191 -17.31 2.89 9.50
C ALA A 191 -17.26 1.37 9.28
N ALA A 192 -17.82 0.91 8.17
CA ALA A 192 -17.82 -0.50 7.79
C ALA A 192 -16.44 -0.94 7.26
N PHE A 193 -15.76 -0.02 6.57
CA PHE A 193 -14.38 -0.17 6.11
C PHE A 193 -13.76 1.19 5.80
N ARG A 194 -12.44 1.18 5.60
CA ARG A 194 -11.67 2.29 5.05
C ARG A 194 -11.17 1.94 3.66
N LEU A 195 -11.18 2.90 2.74
CA LEU A 195 -10.45 2.84 1.48
C LEU A 195 -9.15 3.61 1.65
N LEU A 196 -8.04 2.89 1.62
CA LEU A 196 -6.69 3.40 1.81
C LEU A 196 -5.96 3.38 0.48
N THR A 197 -5.69 4.55 -0.11
CA THR A 197 -4.96 4.62 -1.39
C THR A 197 -3.57 5.21 -1.23
N TYR A 198 -2.69 4.82 -2.16
CA TYR A 198 -1.26 5.05 -2.03
C TYR A 198 -0.60 5.66 -3.28
N SER A 199 -1.41 6.06 -4.25
CA SER A 199 -1.02 6.61 -5.56
C SER A 199 -0.77 8.14 -5.53
N GLY A 200 -1.09 8.82 -4.43
CA GLY A 200 -0.83 10.25 -4.22
C GLY A 200 0.46 10.54 -3.44
N SER A 201 0.75 11.83 -3.24
CA SER A 201 1.83 12.29 -2.37
C SER A 201 1.56 12.03 -0.89
N THR A 202 0.29 11.84 -0.50
CA THR A 202 -0.16 11.45 0.83
C THR A 202 -1.12 10.28 0.73
N PRO A 203 -1.26 9.45 1.78
CA PRO A 203 -2.34 8.48 1.85
C PRO A 203 -3.69 9.18 1.72
N LEU A 204 -4.58 8.59 0.92
CA LEU A 204 -6.00 8.90 0.99
C LEU A 204 -6.66 7.89 1.91
N ASP A 205 -7.50 8.37 2.82
CA ASP A 205 -8.21 7.56 3.80
C ASP A 205 -9.69 7.92 3.81
N LEU A 206 -10.50 7.15 3.08
CA LEU A 206 -11.95 7.36 3.00
C LEU A 206 -12.68 6.35 3.88
N TRP A 207 -13.46 6.85 4.82
CA TRP A 207 -14.21 6.03 5.75
C TRP A 207 -15.62 5.82 5.18
N ALA A 208 -15.96 4.56 4.89
CA ALA A 208 -17.22 4.19 4.29
C ALA A 208 -18.23 3.76 5.35
N TYR A 209 -19.39 4.40 5.34
CA TYR A 209 -20.50 4.12 6.24
C TYR A 209 -21.59 3.41 5.46
N ALA A 210 -22.08 2.30 5.98
CA ALA A 210 -23.18 1.58 5.35
C ALA A 210 -24.47 2.42 5.41
N GLU A 211 -25.25 2.38 4.33
CA GLU A 211 -26.59 2.98 4.24
C GLU A 211 -27.69 1.99 4.61
#